data_AF-A0A9E8MWK6-F1
#
_entry.id   AF-A0A9E8MWK6-F1
#
_cell.length_a   1.000
_cell.length_b   1.000
_cell.length_c   1.000
_cell.angle_alpha   90.00
_cell.angle_beta   90.00
_cell.angle_gamma   90.00
#
_symmetry.space_group_name_H-M   'P 1'
#
loop_
_entity.id
_entity.type
_entity.pdbx_description
1 polymer ?
#
loop_
_entity_poly.entity_id
_entity_poly.type
_entity_poly.pdbx_seq_one_letter_code
_entity_poly.pdbx_strand_id
1 'polypeptide(L)'
;MENSFDPKTEIKQYLEKTKEEFTSDYSLNSLENYAQLLLDLIEKWESREGKILEKIYFVKHNILNFKSDFSDDIPKNYDNKNRSHREKWTIESRKLNGLKSEFLKVYEDYYNK
;
A
#
# COMPACT_ATOMS: atom_id res chain seq x y z
N MET A 1 -0.42 27.53 8.58
CA MET A 1 -0.08 26.23 9.17
C MET A 1 0.39 25.38 8.01
N GLU A 2 1.68 25.10 7.90
CA GLU A 2 2.16 24.15 6.90
C GLU A 2 1.46 22.81 7.14
N ASN A 3 0.83 22.25 6.10
CA ASN A 3 0.30 20.90 6.17
C ASN A 3 1.46 19.95 6.50
N SER A 4 1.56 19.53 7.76
CA SER A 4 2.50 18.48 8.15
C SER A 4 2.09 17.24 7.37
N PHE A 5 2.95 16.80 6.46
CA PHE A 5 2.78 15.50 5.82
C PHE A 5 2.68 14.43 6.91
N ASP A 6 1.58 13.68 6.93
CA ASP A 6 1.36 12.58 7.85
C ASP A 6 0.80 11.38 7.06
N PRO A 7 1.66 10.41 6.70
CA PRO A 7 1.24 9.27 5.89
C PRO A 7 0.21 8.41 6.61
N LYS A 8 0.16 8.40 7.95
CA LYS A 8 -0.86 7.64 8.70
C LYS A 8 -2.25 8.18 8.43
N THR A 9 -2.40 9.50 8.50
CA THR A 9 -3.67 10.17 8.26
C THR A 9 -4.10 10.00 6.80
N GLU A 10 -3.20 10.15 5.84
CA GLU A 10 -3.52 9.97 4.41
C GLU A 10 -3.95 8.52 4.11
N ILE A 11 -3.25 7.52 4.64
CA ILE A 11 -3.62 6.10 4.50
C ILE A 11 -4.99 5.83 5.14
N LYS A 12 -5.23 6.34 6.35
CA LYS A 12 -6.51 6.15 7.04
C LYS A 12 -7.67 6.72 6.23
N GLN A 13 -7.53 7.95 5.74
CA GLN A 13 -8.56 8.61 4.94
C GLN A 13 -8.82 7.88 3.62
N TYR A 14 -7.78 7.34 2.98
CA TYR A 14 -7.95 6.52 1.79
C TYR A 14 -8.77 5.26 2.08
N LEU A 15 -8.39 4.49 3.10
CA LEU A 15 -9.07 3.25 3.46
C LEU A 15 -10.51 3.46 3.94
N GLU A 16 -10.81 4.60 4.56
CA GLU A 16 -12.18 4.97 4.91
C GLU A 16 -13.03 5.23 3.67
N LYS A 17 -12.47 5.88 2.64
CA LYS A 17 -13.15 6.16 1.37
C LYS A 17 -13.34 4.91 0.50
N THR A 18 -12.38 4.00 0.49
CA THR A 18 -12.39 2.78 -0.34
C THR A 18 -12.87 1.55 0.43
N LYS A 19 -13.42 1.73 1.64
CA LYS A 19 -13.80 0.64 2.54
C LYS A 19 -14.69 -0.41 1.88
N GLU A 20 -15.70 0.02 1.12
CA GLU A 20 -16.65 -0.89 0.46
C GLU A 20 -15.98 -1.78 -0.58
N GLU A 21 -14.99 -1.26 -1.31
CA GLU A 21 -14.20 -2.00 -2.29
C GLU A 21 -13.33 -3.06 -1.59
N PHE A 22 -12.72 -2.69 -0.46
CA PHE A 22 -11.88 -3.59 0.33
C PHE A 22 -12.67 -4.65 1.09
N THR A 23 -13.91 -4.38 1.51
CA THR A 23 -14.72 -5.34 2.28
C THR A 23 -15.55 -6.26 1.39
N SER A 24 -15.88 -5.84 0.18
CA SER A 24 -16.94 -6.50 -0.60
C SER A 24 -16.51 -6.91 -2.00
N ASP A 25 -15.52 -6.23 -2.59
CA ASP A 25 -15.22 -6.37 -4.02
C ASP A 25 -14.00 -7.24 -4.34
N TYR A 26 -13.21 -7.70 -3.35
CA TYR A 26 -12.02 -8.58 -3.51
C TYR A 26 -11.25 -8.33 -4.83
N SER A 27 -11.11 -7.06 -5.16
CA SER A 27 -10.75 -6.59 -6.50
C SER A 27 -9.24 -6.42 -6.57
N LEU A 28 -8.66 -6.85 -7.69
CA LEU A 28 -7.25 -6.62 -8.01
C LEU A 28 -6.96 -5.11 -7.99
N ASN A 29 -7.84 -4.33 -8.63
CA ASN A 29 -7.71 -2.88 -8.74
C ASN A 29 -7.61 -2.20 -7.38
N SER A 30 -8.35 -2.66 -6.37
CA SER A 30 -8.28 -2.08 -5.03
C SER A 30 -6.89 -2.27 -4.39
N LEU A 31 -6.27 -3.44 -4.60
CA LEU A 31 -4.91 -3.70 -4.11
C LEU A 31 -3.86 -2.93 -4.92
N GLU A 32 -4.02 -2.82 -6.24
CA GLU A 32 -3.13 -2.01 -7.08
C GLU A 32 -3.20 -0.52 -6.77
N ASN A 33 -4.41 0.01 -6.57
CA ASN A 33 -4.64 1.41 -6.18
C ASN A 33 -4.05 1.69 -4.80
N TYR A 34 -4.16 0.76 -3.87
CA TYR A 34 -3.58 0.93 -2.55
C TYR A 34 -2.05 0.86 -2.58
N ALA A 35 -1.47 -0.05 -3.37
CA ALA A 35 -0.03 -0.08 -3.60
C ALA A 35 0.45 1.23 -4.24
N GLN A 36 -0.30 1.78 -5.20
CA GLN A 36 0.02 3.08 -5.79
C GLN A 36 0.01 4.20 -4.75
N LEU A 37 -1.01 4.27 -3.90
CA LEU A 37 -1.05 5.26 -2.82
C LEU A 37 0.21 5.20 -1.93
N LEU A 38 0.65 4.00 -1.55
CA LEU A 38 1.85 3.86 -0.72
C LEU A 38 3.10 4.40 -1.44
N LEU A 39 3.24 4.16 -2.74
CA LEU A 39 4.32 4.71 -3.56
C LEU A 39 4.25 6.25 -3.61
N ASP A 40 3.07 6.81 -3.85
CA ASP A 40 2.86 8.26 -3.92
C ASP A 40 3.23 8.94 -2.60
N LEU A 41 2.87 8.32 -1.46
CA LEU A 41 3.22 8.82 -0.13
C LEU A 41 4.73 8.76 0.14
N ILE A 42 5.40 7.68 -0.31
CA ILE A 42 6.86 7.57 -0.21
C ILE A 42 7.52 8.68 -1.04
N GLU A 43 7.10 8.89 -2.28
CA GLU A 43 7.67 9.90 -3.16
C GLU A 43 7.45 11.32 -2.64
N LYS A 44 6.25 11.60 -2.12
CA LYS A 44 5.93 12.86 -1.46
C LYS A 44 6.82 13.09 -0.24
N TRP A 45 7.10 12.04 0.54
CA TRP A 45 8.02 12.14 1.67
C TRP A 45 9.47 12.40 1.23
N GLU A 46 10.00 11.62 0.29
CA GLU A 46 11.35 11.78 -0.25
C GLU A 46 11.57 13.19 -0.84
N SER A 47 10.58 13.69 -1.59
CA SER A 47 10.61 15.05 -2.16
C SER A 47 10.63 16.12 -1.08
N ARG A 48 9.95 15.91 0.06
CA ARG A 48 9.92 16.88 1.16
C ARG A 48 11.23 16.91 1.93
N GLU A 49 11.82 15.74 2.17
CA GLU A 49 13.10 15.63 2.89
C GLU A 49 14.32 15.94 2.01
N GLY A 50 14.15 15.98 0.69
CA GLY A 50 15.23 16.23 -0.26
C GLY A 50 16.29 15.14 -0.30
N LYS A 51 15.96 13.92 0.15
CA LYS A 51 16.89 12.78 0.17
C LYS A 51 16.14 11.45 0.05
N ILE A 52 16.82 10.48 -0.57
CA ILE A 52 16.41 9.08 -0.57
C ILE A 52 16.93 8.44 0.71
N LEU A 53 16.04 7.86 1.50
CA LEU A 53 16.41 7.10 2.70
C LEU A 53 16.64 5.65 2.31
N GLU A 54 17.81 5.08 2.59
CA GLU A 54 18.12 3.68 2.19
C GLU A 54 17.05 2.68 2.67
N LYS A 55 16.54 2.86 3.90
CA LYS A 55 15.44 2.04 4.43
C LYS A 55 14.13 2.21 3.65
N ILE A 56 13.82 3.42 3.15
CA ILE A 56 12.59 3.65 2.38
C ILE A 56 12.71 3.10 0.95
N TYR A 57 13.92 3.13 0.39
CA TYR A 57 14.22 2.56 -0.93
C TYR A 57 13.83 1.07 -1.00
N PHE A 58 14.17 0.27 0.02
CA PHE A 58 13.79 -1.15 0.07
C PHE A 58 12.27 -1.34 0.11
N VAL A 59 11.57 -0.54 0.92
CA VAL A 59 10.10 -0.62 1.01
C VAL A 59 9.46 -0.23 -0.33
N LYS A 60 9.92 0.85 -0.95
CA LYS A 60 9.48 1.29 -2.28
C LYS A 60 9.68 0.18 -3.32
N HIS A 61 10.86 -0.42 -3.36
CA HIS A 61 11.17 -1.51 -4.28
C HIS A 61 10.26 -2.73 -4.07
N ASN A 62 9.99 -3.11 -2.82
CA ASN A 62 9.09 -4.22 -2.52
C ASN A 62 7.64 -3.94 -2.93
N ILE A 63 7.17 -2.70 -2.84
CA ILE A 63 5.84 -2.31 -3.32
C ILE A 63 5.78 -2.34 -4.86
N LEU A 64 6.86 -1.92 -5.54
CA LEU A 64 6.96 -2.03 -7.01
C LEU A 64 6.96 -3.50 -7.46
N ASN A 65 7.71 -4.36 -6.79
CA ASN A 65 7.70 -5.80 -7.05
C ASN A 65 6.31 -6.39 -6.80
N PHE A 66 5.64 -6.01 -5.71
CA PHE A 66 4.26 -6.41 -5.47
C PHE A 66 3.37 -6.06 -6.66
N LYS A 67 3.41 -4.82 -7.19
CA LYS A 67 2.62 -4.44 -8.38
C LYS A 67 2.97 -5.25 -9.64
N SER A 68 4.24 -5.64 -9.81
CA SER A 68 4.70 -6.42 -10.96
C SER A 68 4.27 -7.89 -10.87
N ASP A 69 4.59 -8.56 -9.76
CA ASP A 69 4.39 -9.99 -9.55
C ASP A 69 2.91 -10.36 -9.34
N PHE A 70 2.15 -9.45 -8.73
CA PHE A 70 0.73 -9.65 -8.43
C PHE A 70 -0.16 -9.74 -9.69
N SER A 71 0.34 -9.27 -10.84
CA SER A 71 -0.39 -9.33 -12.12
C SER A 71 -0.62 -10.75 -12.66
N ASP A 72 0.11 -11.74 -12.15
CA ASP A 72 0.02 -13.15 -12.57
C ASP A 72 -0.74 -14.06 -11.58
N ASP A 73 -0.91 -13.66 -10.32
CA ASP A 73 -1.39 -14.57 -9.26
C ASP A 73 -2.92 -14.55 -9.02
N ILE A 74 -3.58 -13.41 -9.30
CA ILE A 74 -5.04 -13.29 -9.20
C ILE A 74 -5.66 -13.43 -10.60
N PRO A 75 -6.50 -14.45 -10.84
CA PRO A 75 -7.24 -14.56 -12.09
C PRO A 75 -8.05 -13.29 -12.34
N LYS A 76 -8.00 -12.73 -13.55
CA LYS A 76 -8.85 -11.60 -13.97
C LYS A 76 -10.35 -11.87 -13.84
N ASN A 77 -10.75 -13.13 -13.63
CA ASN A 77 -12.14 -13.51 -13.41
C ASN A 77 -12.58 -13.12 -11.99
N TYR A 78 -13.14 -11.91 -11.92
CA TYR A 78 -13.93 -11.27 -10.85
C TYR A 78 -15.11 -12.12 -10.34
N ASP A 79 -14.88 -13.35 -9.89
CA ASP A 79 -15.89 -14.08 -9.13
C ASP A 79 -15.62 -13.92 -7.63
N ASN A 80 -16.13 -12.83 -7.05
CA ASN A 80 -16.09 -12.57 -5.61
C ASN A 80 -16.77 -13.69 -4.80
N LYS A 81 -17.56 -14.57 -5.43
CA LYS A 81 -18.15 -15.76 -4.80
C LYS A 81 -17.21 -16.97 -4.81
N ASN A 82 -16.14 -16.97 -5.60
CA ASN A 82 -15.12 -18.01 -5.57
C ASN A 82 -14.26 -17.92 -4.30
N ARG A 83 -14.27 -19.00 -3.50
CA ARG A 83 -13.51 -19.10 -2.26
C ARG A 83 -12.00 -18.98 -2.48
N SER A 84 -11.45 -19.64 -3.50
CA SER A 84 -10.02 -19.63 -3.79
C SER A 84 -9.55 -18.23 -4.20
N HIS A 85 -10.38 -17.49 -4.95
CA HIS A 85 -10.12 -16.09 -5.29
C HIS A 85 -10.01 -15.21 -4.04
N ARG A 86 -11.00 -15.30 -3.13
CA ARG A 86 -10.98 -14.54 -1.87
C ARG A 86 -9.79 -14.89 -0.98
N GLU A 87 -9.41 -16.17 -0.92
CA GLU A 87 -8.25 -16.63 -0.15
C GLU A 87 -6.95 -16.03 -0.70
N LYS A 88 -6.74 -16.07 -2.03
CA LYS A 88 -5.60 -15.43 -2.68
C LYS A 88 -5.58 -13.93 -2.43
N TRP A 89 -6.70 -13.23 -2.65
CA TRP A 89 -6.81 -11.80 -2.40
C TRP A 89 -6.46 -11.45 -0.95
N THR A 90 -6.92 -12.25 0.02
CA THR A 90 -6.63 -12.03 1.44
C THR A 90 -5.14 -12.17 1.75
N ILE A 91 -4.46 -13.13 1.13
CA ILE A 91 -3.00 -13.31 1.28
C ILE A 91 -2.25 -12.08 0.75
N GLU A 92 -2.61 -11.61 -0.43
CA GLU A 92 -1.96 -10.47 -1.08
C GLU A 92 -2.25 -9.15 -0.35
N SER A 93 -3.48 -8.96 0.13
CA SER A 93 -3.86 -7.85 1.01
C SER A 93 -3.05 -7.83 2.31
N ARG A 94 -2.73 -8.99 2.88
CA ARG A 94 -1.86 -9.09 4.07
C ARG A 94 -0.42 -8.72 3.75
N LYS A 95 0.13 -9.15 2.60
CA LYS A 95 1.47 -8.76 2.16
C LYS A 95 1.58 -7.24 2.02
N LEU A 96 0.62 -6.61 1.33
CA LEU A 96 0.60 -5.16 1.17
C LEU A 96 0.45 -4.40 2.50
N ASN A 97 -0.33 -4.93 3.43
CA ASN A 97 -0.42 -4.39 4.80
C ASN A 97 0.89 -4.54 5.59
N GLY A 98 1.70 -5.56 5.31
CA GLY A 98 3.06 -5.70 5.83
C GLY A 98 3.95 -4.55 5.35
N LEU A 99 3.97 -4.31 4.03
CA LEU A 99 4.74 -3.20 3.43
C LEU A 99 4.31 -1.83 3.95
N LYS A 100 3.00 -1.60 4.13
CA LYS A 100 2.48 -0.41 4.81
C LYS A 100 3.06 -0.24 6.22
N SER A 101 3.10 -1.32 7.00
CA SER A 101 3.60 -1.28 8.38
C SER A 101 5.10 -0.98 8.42
N GLU A 102 5.87 -1.56 7.49
CA GLU A 102 7.29 -1.26 7.33
C GLU A 102 7.53 0.20 6.95
N PHE A 103 6.77 0.73 5.97
CA PHE A 103 6.81 2.14 5.60
C PHE A 103 6.57 3.04 6.82
N LEU A 104 5.47 2.84 7.54
CA LEU A 104 5.10 3.68 8.68
C LEU A 104 6.14 3.60 9.80
N LYS A 105 6.74 2.43 10.02
CA LYS A 105 7.83 2.29 10.99
C LYS A 105 9.07 3.08 10.57
N VAL A 106 9.48 3.01 9.30
CA VAL A 106 10.62 3.78 8.79
C VAL A 106 10.37 5.29 8.93
N TYR A 107 9.13 5.73 8.67
CA TYR A 107 8.69 7.10 8.88
C TYR A 107 8.79 7.52 10.36
N GLU A 108 8.22 6.73 11.27
CA GLU A 108 8.27 7.01 12.72
C GLU A 108 9.71 7.04 13.25
N ASP A 109 10.54 6.07 12.87
CA ASP A 109 11.96 5.97 13.27
C ASP A 109 12.78 7.19 12.79
N TYR A 110 12.36 7.85 11.71
CA TYR A 110 13.04 9.03 11.18
C TYR A 110 12.76 10.27 12.02
N TYR A 111 11.51 10.48 12.45
CA TYR A 111 11.08 11.67 13.19
C TYR A 111 11.20 11.54 14.72
N ASN A 112 11.28 10.32 15.25
CA ASN A 112 11.43 10.05 16.68
C ASN A 112 12.91 9.87 17.12
N LYS A 113 13.86 10.18 16.23
CA LYS A 113 15.29 10.25 16.54
C LYS A 113 15.67 11.61 17.12
#